data_AF-A0A3D4UPB6-F1
#
_entry.id   AF-A0A3D4UPB6-F1
#
_cell.length_a   1.000
_cell.length_b   1.000
_cell.length_c   1.000
_cell.angle_alpha   90.00
_cell.angle_beta   90.00
_cell.angle_gamma   90.00
#
_symmetry.space_group_name_H-M   'P 1'
#
loop_
_entity.id
_entity.type
_entity.pdbx_description
1 polymer ?
#
loop_
_entity_poly.entity_id
_entity_poly.type
_entity_poly.pdbx_seq_one_letter_code
_entity_poly.pdbx_strand_id
1 'polypeptide(L)'
;MHERQKIIVSGLITLLLMLTLGFFVHRDPRFAGSLTGGLLGVAAASLMLVPLLYLFVKRIPWLKRRVTPYVSMRTFLTVHIYAGVLAPILGVLHTGHKFQSPIGIALTLMMLVVAVSGYLGRYLLGQLSTDIRKMKADRERLLTAHRALAQEMGDHSDAALTLRRNSSLLGRAASFFVARDEQGLMQLPSRAIRISESISDLDLAIRTHSTAKNAFARWLVCHILVAVVLYALLFIHVWSAWYFGIRWLP
;
A
#
# COMPACT_ATOMS: atom_id res chain seq x y z
N MET A 1 0.80 9.64 12.47
CA MET A 1 2.01 9.69 11.60
C MET A 1 1.69 9.48 10.12
N HIS A 2 0.86 8.50 9.74
CA HIS A 2 0.54 8.24 8.31
C HIS A 2 -0.22 9.37 7.61
N GLU A 3 -1.10 10.09 8.30
CA GLU A 3 -1.82 11.24 7.73
C GLU A 3 -0.87 12.39 7.39
N ARG A 4 0.02 12.78 8.31
CA ARG A 4 1.05 13.80 8.06
C ARG A 4 1.95 13.39 6.88
N GLN A 5 2.35 12.13 6.79
CA GLN A 5 3.12 11.61 5.66
C GLN A 5 2.35 11.75 4.34
N LYS A 6 1.05 11.42 4.32
CA LYS A 6 0.20 11.56 3.12
C LYS A 6 0.13 13.02 2.66
N ILE A 7 -0.13 13.96 3.58
CA ILE A 7 -0.23 15.40 3.28
C ILE A 7 1.08 15.93 2.70
N ILE A 8 2.21 15.59 3.34
CA ILE A 8 3.53 16.02 2.86
C ILE A 8 3.78 15.48 1.45
N VAL A 9 3.63 14.16 1.25
CA VAL A 9 3.89 13.54 -0.06
C VAL A 9 2.94 14.05 -1.14
N SER A 10 1.67 14.28 -0.83
CA SER A 10 0.74 14.91 -1.79
C SER A 10 1.18 16.32 -2.15
N GLY A 11 1.65 17.12 -1.18
CA GLY A 11 2.22 18.44 -1.44
C GLY A 11 3.45 18.39 -2.36
N LEU A 12 4.36 17.44 -2.12
CA LEU A 12 5.53 17.22 -2.98
C LEU A 12 5.15 16.77 -4.39
N ILE A 13 4.15 15.89 -4.54
CA ILE A 13 3.66 15.46 -5.87
C ILE A 13 3.00 16.64 -6.60
N THR A 14 2.18 17.44 -5.92
CA THR A 14 1.59 18.65 -6.50
C THR A 14 2.68 19.64 -6.92
N LEU A 15 3.69 19.85 -6.08
CA LEU A 15 4.85 20.67 -6.42
C LEU A 15 5.60 20.13 -7.64
N LEU A 16 5.86 18.82 -7.71
CA LEU A 16 6.50 18.17 -8.86
C LEU A 16 5.71 18.40 -10.15
N LEU A 17 4.39 18.21 -10.12
CA LEU A 17 3.52 18.43 -11.27
C LEU A 17 3.54 19.91 -11.68
N MET A 18 3.37 20.82 -10.74
CA MET A 18 3.41 22.26 -10.97
C MET A 18 4.76 22.70 -11.57
N LEU A 19 5.87 22.20 -11.03
CA LEU A 19 7.21 22.50 -11.54
C LEU A 19 7.41 21.96 -12.97
N THR A 20 6.86 20.78 -13.26
CA THR A 20 6.91 20.19 -14.61
C THR A 20 6.10 21.05 -15.59
N LEU A 21 4.93 21.54 -15.18
CA LEU A 21 4.13 22.50 -15.97
C LEU A 21 4.84 23.86 -16.14
N GLY A 22 5.73 24.24 -15.22
CA GLY A 22 6.55 25.46 -15.31
C GLY A 22 7.32 25.60 -16.62
N PHE A 23 7.60 24.49 -17.32
CA PHE A 23 8.19 24.46 -18.66
C PHE A 23 7.42 25.29 -19.70
N PHE A 24 6.10 25.44 -19.55
CA PHE A 24 5.28 26.24 -20.46
C PHE A 24 5.49 27.75 -20.27
N VAL A 25 6.00 28.17 -19.11
CA VAL A 25 6.10 29.59 -18.72
C VAL A 25 7.55 30.08 -18.74
N HIS A 26 8.52 29.23 -18.37
CA HIS A 26 9.92 29.62 -18.25
C HIS A 26 10.85 28.57 -18.85
N ARG A 27 11.92 29.04 -19.51
CA ARG A 27 13.04 28.22 -19.99
C ARG A 27 14.33 29.00 -19.84
N ASP A 28 15.31 28.45 -19.14
CA ASP A 28 16.66 29.03 -19.08
C ASP A 28 17.66 28.07 -19.75
N PRO A 29 18.10 28.38 -20.98
CA PRO A 29 19.02 27.53 -21.73
C PRO A 29 20.40 27.38 -21.09
N ARG A 30 20.83 28.33 -20.24
CA ARG A 30 22.19 28.38 -19.67
C ARG A 30 22.29 27.62 -18.35
N PHE A 31 21.18 27.50 -17.62
CA PHE A 31 21.17 26.87 -16.30
C PHE A 31 21.57 25.39 -16.32
N ALA A 32 21.07 24.61 -17.29
CA ALA A 32 21.35 23.17 -17.37
C ALA A 32 22.84 22.82 -17.60
N GLY A 33 23.61 23.72 -18.23
CA GLY A 33 25.04 23.56 -18.46
C GLY A 33 25.93 24.19 -17.38
N SER A 34 25.33 24.81 -16.37
CA SER A 34 26.06 25.47 -15.28
C SER A 34 26.50 24.47 -14.20
N LEU A 35 27.47 24.85 -13.37
CA LEU A 35 27.93 24.06 -12.22
C LEU A 35 26.75 23.72 -11.28
N THR A 36 25.88 24.69 -10.99
CA THR A 36 24.72 24.51 -10.11
C THR A 36 23.70 23.55 -10.71
N GLY A 37 23.42 23.65 -12.02
CA GLY A 37 22.63 22.67 -12.75
C GLY A 37 23.23 21.27 -12.63
N GLY A 38 24.54 21.12 -12.86
CA GLY A 38 25.26 19.85 -12.70
C GLY A 38 25.14 19.24 -11.30
N LEU A 39 25.33 20.04 -10.23
CA LEU A 39 25.17 19.58 -8.85
C LEU A 39 23.75 19.07 -8.57
N LEU A 40 22.72 19.76 -9.09
CA LEU A 40 21.33 19.30 -8.97
C LEU A 40 21.12 17.96 -9.69
N GLY A 41 21.74 17.77 -10.86
CA GLY A 41 21.70 16.50 -11.59
C GLY A 41 22.34 15.36 -10.82
N VAL A 42 23.53 15.59 -10.23
CA VAL A 42 24.22 14.60 -9.38
C VAL A 42 23.41 14.29 -8.13
N ALA A 43 22.84 15.31 -7.48
CA ALA A 43 21.98 15.13 -6.32
C ALA A 43 20.72 14.33 -6.66
N ALA A 44 20.05 14.65 -7.78
CA ALA A 44 18.89 13.93 -8.29
C ALA A 44 19.21 12.46 -8.58
N ALA A 45 20.31 12.20 -9.31
CA ALA A 45 20.75 10.85 -9.65
C ALA A 45 21.10 10.05 -8.39
N SER A 46 21.83 10.64 -7.45
CA SER A 46 22.19 10.01 -6.17
C SER A 46 20.95 9.64 -5.36
N LEU A 47 19.98 10.57 -5.30
CA LEU A 47 18.73 10.33 -4.59
C LEU A 47 17.87 9.27 -5.30
N MET A 48 17.95 9.18 -6.63
CA MET A 48 17.29 8.13 -7.41
C MET A 48 17.88 6.74 -7.15
N LEU A 49 19.11 6.61 -6.66
CA LEU A 49 19.67 5.30 -6.26
C LEU A 49 19.04 4.77 -4.97
N VAL A 50 18.47 5.63 -4.12
CA VAL A 50 17.88 5.22 -2.85
C VAL A 50 16.63 4.33 -3.04
N PRO A 51 15.68 4.65 -3.94
CA PRO A 51 14.59 3.74 -4.29
C PRO A 51 15.06 2.39 -4.84
N LEU A 52 16.15 2.38 -5.62
CA LEU A 52 16.76 1.15 -6.15
C LEU A 52 17.36 0.29 -5.02
N LEU A 53 18.05 0.93 -4.09
CA LEU A 53 18.63 0.27 -2.91
C LEU A 53 17.54 -0.44 -2.09
N TYR A 54 16.36 0.17 -1.94
CA TYR A 54 15.23 -0.49 -1.30
C TYR A 54 14.85 -1.82 -1.96
N LEU A 55 14.83 -1.88 -3.30
CA LEU A 55 14.54 -3.12 -4.03
C LEU A 55 15.59 -4.20 -3.72
N PHE A 56 16.88 -3.84 -3.73
CA PHE A 56 17.96 -4.76 -3.40
C PHE A 56 17.89 -5.27 -1.96
N VAL A 57 17.72 -4.38 -0.98
CA VAL A 57 17.57 -4.74 0.45
C VAL A 57 16.35 -5.64 0.65
N LYS A 58 15.26 -5.39 -0.07
CA LYS A 58 14.03 -6.19 0.03
C LYS A 58 14.17 -7.58 -0.59
N ARG A 59 14.90 -7.71 -1.71
CA ARG A 59 14.99 -8.96 -2.49
C ARG A 59 16.15 -9.85 -2.04
N ILE A 60 17.26 -9.29 -1.57
CA ILE A 60 18.46 -10.05 -1.18
C ILE A 60 18.41 -10.34 0.33
N PRO A 61 18.22 -11.62 0.75
CA PRO A 61 18.04 -11.96 2.16
C PRO A 61 19.28 -11.69 3.02
N TRP A 62 20.48 -11.79 2.44
CA TRP A 62 21.73 -11.44 3.11
C TRP A 62 21.78 -9.95 3.48
N LEU A 63 21.50 -9.07 2.51
CA LEU A 63 21.51 -7.63 2.71
C LEU A 63 20.41 -7.20 3.69
N LYS A 64 19.21 -7.79 3.55
CA LYS A 64 18.11 -7.61 4.51
C LYS A 64 18.58 -7.87 5.94
N ARG A 65 19.17 -9.04 6.21
CA ARG A 65 19.62 -9.44 7.56
C ARG A 65 20.67 -8.50 8.15
N ARG A 66 21.56 -7.94 7.33
CA ARG A 66 22.58 -6.98 7.80
C ARG A 66 22.02 -5.60 8.12
N VAL A 67 21.01 -5.16 7.38
CA VAL A 67 20.54 -3.77 7.44
C VAL A 67 19.35 -3.60 8.39
N THR A 68 18.49 -4.62 8.52
CA THR A 68 17.34 -4.56 9.44
C THR A 68 17.65 -4.35 10.93
N PRO A 69 18.83 -4.72 11.47
CA PRO A 69 19.23 -4.35 12.83
C PRO A 69 19.37 -2.83 13.04
N TYR A 70 19.76 -2.08 12.01
CA TYR A 70 19.98 -0.63 12.11
C TYR A 70 18.74 0.17 11.72
N VAL A 71 18.03 -0.28 10.69
CA VAL A 71 16.92 0.48 10.11
C VAL A 71 15.75 -0.45 9.79
N SER A 72 14.58 -0.13 10.33
CA SER A 72 13.36 -0.91 10.11
C SER A 72 12.94 -0.89 8.63
N MET A 73 12.27 -1.96 8.17
CA MET A 73 11.70 -2.01 6.82
C MET A 73 10.66 -0.92 6.55
N ARG A 74 9.98 -0.44 7.60
CA ARG A 74 9.04 0.69 7.51
C ARG A 74 9.78 1.98 7.18
N THR A 75 10.94 2.22 7.80
CA THR A 75 11.78 3.39 7.53
C THR A 75 12.30 3.37 6.10
N PHE A 76 12.79 2.23 5.62
CA PHE A 76 13.23 2.09 4.23
C PHE A 76 12.14 2.43 3.21
N LEU A 77 10.91 1.98 3.46
CA LEU A 77 9.79 2.30 2.59
C LEU A 77 9.47 3.80 2.61
N THR A 78 9.53 4.43 3.78
CA THR A 78 9.36 5.88 3.92
C THR A 78 10.43 6.64 3.15
N VAL A 79 11.70 6.24 3.30
CA VAL A 79 12.84 6.83 2.58
C VAL A 79 12.71 6.61 1.07
N HIS A 80 12.30 5.43 0.61
CA HIS A 80 12.00 5.14 -0.79
C HIS A 80 10.95 6.09 -1.37
N ILE A 81 9.85 6.34 -0.64
CA ILE A 81 8.79 7.26 -1.07
C ILE A 81 9.33 8.70 -1.18
N TYR A 82 10.02 9.20 -0.15
CA TYR A 82 10.54 10.56 -0.15
C TYR A 82 11.60 10.77 -1.24
N ALA A 83 12.57 9.86 -1.33
CA ALA A 83 13.61 9.91 -2.36
C ALA A 83 13.01 9.79 -3.77
N GLY A 84 12.01 8.92 -3.96
CA GLY A 84 11.33 8.72 -5.23
C GLY A 84 10.52 9.92 -5.73
N VAL A 85 10.18 10.89 -4.86
CA VAL A 85 9.51 12.14 -5.26
C VAL A 85 10.47 13.31 -5.31
N LEU A 86 11.41 13.42 -4.36
CA LEU A 86 12.43 14.46 -4.35
C LEU A 86 13.39 14.35 -5.54
N ALA A 87 13.75 13.14 -5.96
CA ALA A 87 14.68 12.94 -7.07
C ALA A 87 14.11 13.50 -8.40
N PRO A 88 12.85 13.21 -8.78
CA PRO A 88 12.19 13.89 -9.90
C PRO A 88 12.13 15.41 -9.79
N ILE A 89 11.88 15.98 -8.60
CA ILE A 89 11.85 17.44 -8.42
C ILE A 89 13.21 18.05 -8.77
N LEU A 90 14.29 17.49 -8.19
CA LEU A 90 15.66 17.93 -8.50
C LEU A 90 16.02 17.67 -9.97
N GLY A 91 15.55 16.57 -10.55
CA GLY A 91 15.75 16.24 -11.97
C GLY A 91 15.10 17.24 -12.91
N VAL A 92 13.86 17.66 -12.63
CA VAL A 92 13.19 18.72 -13.41
C VAL A 92 13.94 20.04 -13.28
N LEU A 93 14.37 20.42 -12.06
CA LEU A 93 15.17 21.64 -11.84
C LEU A 93 16.51 21.58 -12.60
N HIS A 94 17.20 20.44 -12.58
CA HIS A 94 18.45 20.21 -13.30
C HIS A 94 18.31 20.51 -14.80
N THR A 95 17.16 20.19 -15.41
CA THR A 95 16.95 20.44 -16.84
C THR A 95 16.86 21.93 -17.19
N GLY A 96 16.63 22.83 -16.23
CA GLY A 96 16.35 24.25 -16.50
C GLY A 96 15.18 24.46 -17.47
N HIS A 97 14.27 23.48 -17.54
CA HIS A 97 13.17 23.41 -18.52
C HIS A 97 13.67 23.37 -19.98
N LYS A 98 14.87 22.83 -20.23
CA LYS A 98 15.44 22.61 -21.56
C LYS A 98 15.24 21.14 -21.99
N PHE A 99 14.28 20.91 -22.89
CA PHE A 99 13.94 19.58 -23.41
C PHE A 99 14.34 19.42 -24.88
N GLN A 100 15.64 19.39 -25.16
CA GLN A 100 16.16 19.20 -26.54
C GLN A 100 16.62 17.77 -26.83
N SER A 101 16.92 16.99 -25.80
CA SER A 101 17.35 15.59 -25.95
C SER A 101 16.16 14.64 -25.82
N PRO A 102 15.92 13.74 -26.79
CA PRO A 102 14.90 12.69 -26.67
C PRO A 102 15.07 11.84 -25.39
N ILE A 103 16.32 11.59 -24.99
CA ILE A 103 16.65 10.84 -23.77
C ILE A 103 16.20 11.60 -22.53
N GLY A 104 16.47 12.92 -22.46
CA GLY A 104 16.06 13.77 -21.34
C GLY A 104 14.54 13.90 -21.20
N ILE A 105 13.83 13.98 -22.33
CA ILE A 105 12.36 13.98 -22.36
C ILE A 105 11.81 12.65 -21.84
N ALA A 106 12.31 11.54 -22.39
CA ALA A 106 11.89 10.21 -21.98
C ALA A 106 12.18 9.97 -20.48
N LEU A 107 13.35 10.39 -19.99
CA LEU A 107 13.73 10.28 -18.59
C LEU A 107 12.78 11.09 -17.69
N THR A 108 12.48 12.33 -18.06
CA THR A 108 11.55 13.20 -17.31
C THR A 108 10.15 12.60 -17.26
N LEU A 109 9.64 12.11 -18.40
CA LEU A 109 8.34 11.45 -18.47
C LEU A 109 8.30 10.19 -17.60
N MET A 110 9.32 9.33 -17.69
CA MET A 110 9.40 8.12 -16.87
C MET A 110 9.51 8.43 -15.39
N MET A 111 10.27 9.47 -14.98
CA MET A 111 10.35 9.90 -13.59
C MET A 111 8.96 10.34 -13.07
N LEU A 112 8.22 11.10 -13.88
CA LEU A 112 6.87 11.54 -13.52
C LEU A 112 5.91 10.35 -13.38
N VAL A 113 5.92 9.43 -14.35
CA VAL A 113 5.10 8.23 -14.32
C VAL A 113 5.42 7.36 -13.10
N VAL A 114 6.69 7.15 -12.77
CA VAL A 114 7.11 6.36 -11.59
C VAL A 114 6.67 7.06 -10.31
N ALA A 115 6.89 8.37 -10.15
CA ALA A 115 6.51 9.11 -8.95
C ALA A 115 4.99 9.10 -8.72
N VAL A 116 4.21 9.40 -9.75
CA VAL A 116 2.74 9.41 -9.70
C VAL A 116 2.21 7.99 -9.47
N SER A 117 2.70 6.99 -10.21
CA SER A 117 2.25 5.61 -10.04
C SER A 117 2.61 5.03 -8.67
N GLY A 118 3.76 5.40 -8.10
CA GLY A 118 4.18 5.04 -6.76
C GLY A 118 3.24 5.65 -5.70
N TYR A 119 2.88 6.92 -5.85
CA TYR A 119 1.90 7.59 -5.00
C TYR A 119 0.53 6.90 -5.05
N LEU A 120 -0.01 6.65 -6.25
CA LEU A 120 -1.30 5.95 -6.42
C LEU A 120 -1.25 4.54 -5.80
N GLY A 121 -0.18 3.79 -6.05
CA GLY A 121 -0.02 2.44 -5.51
C GLY A 121 0.01 2.40 -3.98
N ARG A 122 0.72 3.36 -3.36
CA ARG A 122 0.86 3.43 -1.90
C ARG A 122 -0.42 3.87 -1.20
N TYR A 123 -1.05 4.95 -1.69
CA TYR A 123 -2.13 5.60 -0.95
C TYR A 123 -3.53 5.20 -1.42
N LEU A 124 -3.72 4.87 -2.68
CA LEU A 124 -5.03 4.48 -3.21
C LEU A 124 -5.20 2.96 -3.08
N LEU A 125 -4.34 2.18 -3.75
CA LEU A 125 -4.47 0.73 -3.75
C LEU A 125 -4.03 0.10 -2.41
N GLY A 126 -3.06 0.71 -1.72
CA GLY A 126 -2.62 0.26 -0.40
C GLY A 126 -3.71 0.37 0.68
N GLN A 127 -4.53 1.42 0.63
CA GLN A 127 -5.68 1.59 1.53
C GLN A 127 -6.73 0.53 1.24
N LEU A 128 -7.11 0.36 -0.02
CA LEU A 128 -8.07 -0.67 -0.44
C LEU A 128 -7.64 -2.08 -0.01
N SER A 129 -6.36 -2.44 -0.16
CA SER A 129 -5.87 -3.74 0.32
C SER A 129 -5.92 -3.89 1.84
N THR A 130 -5.82 -2.80 2.58
CA THR A 130 -5.88 -2.81 4.05
C THR A 130 -7.32 -2.98 4.51
N ASP A 131 -8.26 -2.28 3.87
CA ASP A 131 -9.69 -2.35 4.19
C ASP A 131 -10.25 -3.75 3.90
N ILE A 132 -9.89 -4.34 2.76
CA ILE A 132 -10.23 -5.75 2.44
C ILE A 132 -9.70 -6.71 3.51
N ARG A 133 -8.50 -6.45 4.05
CA ARG A 133 -7.89 -7.30 5.08
C ARG A 133 -8.63 -7.19 6.41
N LYS A 134 -9.10 -5.99 6.76
CA LYS A 134 -9.94 -5.76 7.95
C LYS A 134 -11.29 -6.49 7.81
N MET A 135 -11.97 -6.30 6.69
CA MET A 135 -13.24 -6.99 6.40
C MET A 135 -13.12 -8.52 6.52
N LYS A 136 -12.02 -9.10 6.02
CA LYS A 136 -11.74 -10.54 6.18
C LYS A 136 -11.52 -10.96 7.63
N ALA A 137 -10.76 -10.17 8.40
CA ALA A 137 -10.54 -10.43 9.82
C ALA A 137 -11.85 -10.34 10.62
N ASP A 138 -12.72 -9.37 10.30
CA ASP A 138 -14.03 -9.20 10.93
C ASP A 138 -14.96 -10.38 10.58
N ARG A 139 -14.93 -10.85 9.33
CA ARG A 139 -15.64 -12.07 8.93
C ARG A 139 -15.19 -13.30 9.71
N GLU A 140 -13.88 -13.48 9.91
CA GLU A 140 -13.35 -14.60 10.71
C GLU A 140 -13.78 -14.52 12.18
N ARG A 141 -13.82 -13.30 12.75
CA ARG A 141 -14.35 -13.08 14.11
C ARG A 141 -15.83 -13.45 14.21
N LEU A 142 -16.67 -13.00 13.28
CA LEU A 142 -18.10 -13.32 13.26
C LEU A 142 -18.36 -14.81 13.07
N LEU A 143 -17.60 -15.49 12.20
CA LEU A 143 -17.67 -16.94 12.05
C LEU A 143 -17.33 -17.68 13.35
N THR A 144 -16.35 -17.18 14.09
CA THR A 144 -15.97 -17.77 15.39
C THR A 144 -17.08 -17.57 16.42
N ALA A 145 -17.68 -16.37 16.48
CA ALA A 145 -18.83 -16.09 17.34
C ALA A 145 -20.07 -16.94 16.97
N HIS A 146 -20.35 -17.12 15.68
CA HIS A 146 -21.43 -17.97 15.19
C HIS A 146 -21.23 -19.43 15.63
N ARG A 147 -19.99 -19.95 15.50
CA ARG A 147 -19.67 -21.32 15.94
C ARG A 147 -19.82 -21.50 17.43
N ALA A 148 -19.41 -20.52 18.24
CA ALA A 148 -19.57 -20.57 19.69
C ALA A 148 -21.07 -20.63 20.09
N LEU A 149 -21.91 -19.78 19.48
CA LEU A 149 -23.36 -19.81 19.70
C LEU A 149 -23.99 -21.13 19.25
N ALA A 150 -23.53 -21.70 18.13
CA ALA A 150 -24.01 -22.99 17.66
C ALA A 150 -23.66 -24.13 18.62
N GLN A 151 -22.48 -24.08 19.26
CA GLN A 151 -22.08 -25.03 20.30
C GLN A 151 -22.93 -24.86 21.57
N GLU A 152 -23.15 -23.63 22.03
CA GLU A 152 -24.05 -23.36 23.16
C GLU A 152 -25.46 -23.91 22.90
N MET A 153 -26.02 -23.71 21.70
CA MET A 153 -27.32 -24.28 21.33
C MET A 153 -27.34 -25.82 21.35
N GLY A 154 -26.24 -26.48 20.95
CA GLY A 154 -26.09 -27.93 21.03
C GLY A 154 -26.08 -28.44 22.47
N ASP A 155 -25.28 -27.83 23.34
CA ASP A 155 -25.15 -28.21 24.74
C ASP A 155 -26.47 -28.04 25.53
N HIS A 156 -27.22 -26.96 25.24
CA HIS A 156 -28.52 -26.73 25.90
C HIS A 156 -29.62 -27.67 25.38
N SER A 157 -29.56 -28.10 24.10
CA SER A 157 -30.49 -29.09 23.55
C SER A 157 -30.33 -30.45 24.21
N ASP A 158 -29.08 -30.90 24.42
CA ASP A 158 -28.77 -32.16 25.10
C ASP A 158 -29.11 -32.11 26.60
N ALA A 159 -28.91 -30.96 27.26
CA ALA A 159 -29.35 -30.74 28.64
C ALA A 159 -30.88 -30.78 28.79
N ALA A 160 -31.62 -30.18 27.85
CA ALA A 160 -33.09 -30.21 27.86
C ALA A 160 -33.66 -31.62 27.58
N LEU A 161 -33.03 -32.38 26.69
CA LEU A 161 -33.41 -33.76 26.38
C LEU A 161 -33.15 -34.71 27.56
N THR A 162 -32.05 -34.52 28.30
CA THR A 162 -31.73 -35.32 29.49
C THR A 162 -32.66 -35.02 30.67
N LEU A 163 -33.02 -33.74 30.90
CA LEU A 163 -34.01 -33.34 31.90
C LEU A 163 -35.42 -33.87 31.61
N ARG A 164 -35.86 -33.80 30.35
CA ARG A 164 -37.18 -34.31 29.92
C ARG A 164 -37.30 -35.84 30.05
N ARG A 165 -36.18 -36.57 29.94
CA ARG A 165 -36.14 -38.02 30.13
C ARG A 165 -36.36 -38.45 31.58
N ASN A 166 -36.16 -37.56 32.57
CA ASN A 166 -36.12 -37.90 33.99
C ASN A 166 -37.28 -37.31 34.83
N SER A 167 -38.34 -36.79 34.20
CA SER A 167 -39.35 -35.98 34.91
C SER A 167 -40.43 -36.80 35.62
N SER A 168 -40.25 -37.04 36.93
CA SER A 168 -41.32 -37.15 37.92
C SER A 168 -41.76 -35.75 38.42
N LEU A 169 -42.76 -35.66 39.30
CA LEU A 169 -43.47 -34.44 39.76
C LEU A 169 -42.60 -33.20 40.11
N LEU A 170 -41.32 -33.37 40.42
CA LEU A 170 -40.34 -32.29 40.58
C LEU A 170 -40.13 -31.43 39.30
N GLY A 171 -40.42 -32.00 38.12
CA GLY A 171 -40.29 -31.33 36.83
C GLY A 171 -41.20 -30.12 36.63
N ARG A 172 -42.31 -30.01 37.38
CA ARG A 172 -43.26 -28.87 37.30
C ARG A 172 -42.80 -27.63 38.08
N ALA A 173 -41.90 -27.79 39.05
CA ALA A 173 -41.27 -26.65 39.73
C ALA A 173 -40.00 -26.19 38.97
N ALA A 174 -39.26 -27.14 38.40
CA ALA A 174 -38.11 -26.85 37.53
C ALA A 174 -38.52 -26.09 36.25
N SER A 175 -39.74 -26.33 35.72
CA SER A 175 -40.25 -25.62 34.54
C SER A 175 -40.38 -24.10 34.73
N PHE A 176 -40.53 -23.60 35.97
CA PHE A 176 -40.58 -22.16 36.24
C PHE A 176 -39.20 -21.49 36.19
N PHE A 177 -38.14 -22.22 36.55
CA PHE A 177 -36.75 -21.78 36.35
C PHE A 177 -36.32 -21.89 34.88
N VAL A 178 -36.78 -22.92 34.18
CA VAL A 178 -36.61 -23.08 32.72
C VAL A 178 -37.32 -21.96 31.94
N ALA A 179 -38.50 -21.50 32.37
CA ALA A 179 -39.21 -20.39 31.72
C ALA A 179 -38.44 -19.05 31.76
N ARG A 180 -37.54 -18.86 32.74
CA ARG A 180 -36.62 -17.70 32.78
C ARG A 180 -35.44 -17.85 31.84
N ASP A 181 -35.01 -19.09 31.59
CA ASP A 181 -34.02 -19.44 30.59
C ASP A 181 -34.62 -19.41 29.15
N GLU A 182 -35.93 -19.68 29.02
CA GLU A 182 -36.66 -19.60 27.74
C GLU A 182 -36.61 -18.20 27.11
N GLN A 183 -36.57 -17.13 27.92
CA GLN A 183 -36.39 -15.76 27.40
C GLN A 183 -34.99 -15.54 26.79
N GLY A 184 -33.96 -16.26 27.25
CA GLY A 184 -32.62 -16.29 26.65
C GLY A 184 -32.56 -17.20 25.41
N LEU A 185 -33.20 -18.38 25.49
CA LEU A 185 -33.34 -19.36 24.40
C LEU A 185 -34.15 -18.84 23.21
N MET A 186 -35.13 -17.97 23.41
CA MET A 186 -35.88 -17.34 22.33
C MET A 186 -35.07 -16.22 21.62
N GLN A 187 -34.05 -15.67 22.29
CA GLN A 187 -33.11 -14.70 21.71
C GLN A 187 -31.93 -15.34 20.97
N LEU A 188 -31.62 -16.61 21.23
CA LEU A 188 -30.51 -17.35 20.60
C LEU A 188 -30.70 -17.51 19.07
N PRO A 189 -31.87 -17.93 18.54
CA PRO A 189 -32.12 -18.01 17.09
C PRO A 189 -32.02 -16.65 16.40
N SER A 190 -32.54 -15.59 17.03
CA SER A 190 -32.51 -14.24 16.47
C SER A 190 -31.12 -13.59 16.51
N ARG A 191 -30.23 -14.03 17.42
CA ARG A 191 -28.79 -13.69 17.38
C ARG A 191 -28.05 -14.47 16.30
N ALA A 192 -28.33 -15.75 16.14
CA ALA A 192 -27.72 -16.60 15.11
C ALA A 192 -28.04 -16.09 13.69
N ILE A 193 -29.31 -15.73 13.42
CA ILE A 193 -29.74 -15.15 12.14
C ILE A 193 -29.01 -13.84 11.85
N ARG A 194 -28.93 -12.92 12.83
CA ARG A 194 -28.25 -11.62 12.67
C ARG A 194 -26.76 -11.76 12.33
N ILE A 195 -26.09 -12.72 12.97
CA ILE A 195 -24.68 -13.01 12.70
C ILE A 195 -24.53 -13.65 11.32
N SER A 196 -25.43 -14.55 10.93
CA SER A 196 -25.44 -15.14 9.59
C SER A 196 -25.68 -14.10 8.49
N GLU A 197 -26.60 -13.16 8.68
CA GLU A 197 -26.81 -12.01 7.78
C GLU A 197 -25.53 -11.15 7.68
N SER A 198 -24.95 -10.78 8.82
CA SER A 198 -23.71 -9.99 8.85
C SER A 198 -22.53 -10.70 8.16
N ILE A 199 -22.45 -12.04 8.27
CA ILE A 199 -21.45 -12.85 7.56
C ILE A 199 -21.72 -12.84 6.06
N SER A 200 -22.98 -12.99 5.64
CA SER A 200 -23.39 -12.98 4.23
C SER A 200 -23.09 -11.62 3.58
N ASP A 201 -23.40 -10.52 4.25
CA ASP A 201 -23.11 -9.15 3.77
C ASP A 201 -21.60 -8.92 3.59
N LEU A 202 -20.80 -9.39 4.55
CA LEU A 202 -19.34 -9.34 4.43
C LEU A 202 -18.81 -10.25 3.32
N ASP A 203 -19.38 -11.44 3.12
CA ASP A 203 -18.96 -12.34 2.03
C ASP A 203 -19.25 -11.70 0.66
N LEU A 204 -20.43 -11.07 0.52
CA LEU A 204 -20.82 -10.32 -0.67
C LEU A 204 -19.86 -9.14 -0.92
N ALA A 205 -19.58 -8.34 0.11
CA ALA A 205 -18.62 -7.24 0.03
C ALA A 205 -17.20 -7.71 -0.31
N ILE A 206 -16.75 -8.85 0.24
CA ILE A 206 -15.41 -9.38 -0.04
C ILE A 206 -15.32 -9.96 -1.46
N ARG A 207 -16.37 -10.61 -1.96
CA ARG A 207 -16.41 -11.21 -3.31
C ARG A 207 -16.23 -10.16 -4.40
N THR A 208 -16.93 -9.03 -4.28
CA THR A 208 -16.81 -7.91 -5.23
C THR A 208 -15.40 -7.29 -5.21
N HIS A 209 -14.69 -7.35 -4.08
CA HIS A 209 -13.36 -6.78 -3.91
C HIS A 209 -12.16 -7.71 -4.22
N SER A 210 -12.39 -8.95 -4.67
CA SER A 210 -11.31 -9.87 -5.07
C SER A 210 -10.45 -9.35 -6.25
N THR A 211 -11.06 -8.58 -7.15
CA THR A 211 -10.43 -7.89 -8.28
C THR A 211 -9.34 -6.91 -7.84
N ALA A 212 -9.51 -6.25 -6.69
CA ALA A 212 -8.57 -5.26 -6.17
C ALA A 212 -7.21 -5.87 -5.79
N LYS A 213 -7.19 -7.10 -5.26
CA LYS A 213 -5.93 -7.79 -4.92
C LYS A 213 -5.12 -8.10 -6.19
N ASN A 214 -5.78 -8.60 -7.22
CA ASN A 214 -5.14 -8.90 -8.50
C ASN A 214 -4.73 -7.63 -9.25
N ALA A 215 -5.50 -6.55 -9.13
CA ALA A 215 -5.12 -5.23 -9.62
C ALA A 215 -3.86 -4.73 -8.91
N PHE A 216 -3.76 -4.86 -7.58
CA PHE A 216 -2.57 -4.45 -6.82
C PHE A 216 -1.32 -5.24 -7.21
N ALA A 217 -1.43 -6.56 -7.37
CA ALA A 217 -0.29 -7.38 -7.80
C ALA A 217 0.20 -6.96 -9.19
N ARG A 218 -0.71 -6.80 -10.15
CA ARG A 218 -0.38 -6.33 -11.51
C ARG A 218 0.19 -4.91 -11.50
N TRP A 219 -0.40 -4.00 -10.73
CA TRP A 219 0.09 -2.64 -10.57
C TRP A 219 1.52 -2.60 -10.06
N LEU A 220 1.84 -3.41 -9.05
CA LEU A 220 3.20 -3.50 -8.52
C LEU A 220 4.19 -3.97 -9.58
N VAL A 221 3.82 -4.97 -10.38
CA VAL A 221 4.65 -5.45 -11.50
C VAL A 221 4.86 -4.34 -12.52
N CYS A 222 3.79 -3.67 -12.97
CA CYS A 222 3.89 -2.56 -13.91
C CYS A 222 4.78 -1.42 -13.38
N HIS A 223 4.61 -1.02 -12.11
CA HIS A 223 5.44 0.01 -11.50
C HIS A 223 6.93 -0.38 -11.47
N ILE A 224 7.24 -1.63 -11.14
CA ILE A 224 8.62 -2.14 -11.16
C ILE A 224 9.17 -2.14 -12.60
N LEU A 225 8.38 -2.56 -13.59
CA LEU A 225 8.80 -2.56 -15.00
C LEU A 225 9.11 -1.15 -15.49
N VAL A 226 8.24 -0.18 -15.21
CA VAL A 226 8.49 1.23 -15.57
C VAL A 226 9.73 1.76 -14.84
N ALA A 227 9.92 1.41 -13.57
CA ALA A 227 11.13 1.78 -12.83
C ALA A 227 12.40 1.19 -13.46
N VAL A 228 12.38 -0.06 -13.94
CA VAL A 228 13.53 -0.66 -14.64
C VAL A 228 13.87 0.12 -15.92
N VAL A 229 12.86 0.49 -16.71
CA VAL A 229 13.04 1.33 -17.91
C VAL A 229 13.62 2.70 -17.52
N LEU A 230 13.11 3.32 -16.45
CA LEU A 230 13.62 4.58 -15.93
C LEU A 230 15.12 4.49 -15.60
N TYR A 231 15.55 3.44 -14.89
CA TYR A 231 16.96 3.26 -14.54
C TYR A 231 17.85 2.97 -15.75
N ALA A 232 17.35 2.25 -16.75
CA ALA A 232 18.08 2.06 -18.00
C ALA A 232 18.31 3.39 -18.73
N LEU A 233 17.26 4.23 -18.82
CA LEU A 233 17.38 5.57 -19.39
C LEU A 233 18.32 6.47 -18.57
N LEU A 234 18.24 6.40 -17.24
CA LEU A 234 19.13 7.15 -16.35
C LEU A 234 20.60 6.76 -16.59
N PHE A 235 20.87 5.46 -16.69
CA PHE A 235 22.21 4.95 -16.98
C PHE A 235 22.72 5.47 -18.32
N ILE A 236 21.91 5.38 -19.38
CA ILE A 236 22.27 5.91 -20.71
C ILE A 236 22.49 7.43 -20.66
N HIS A 237 21.66 8.15 -19.91
CA HIS A 237 21.78 9.60 -19.76
C HIS A 237 23.11 9.99 -19.08
N VAL A 238 23.43 9.37 -17.95
CA VAL A 238 24.69 9.61 -17.22
C VAL A 238 25.89 9.14 -18.04
N TRP A 239 25.79 7.99 -18.71
CA TRP A 239 26.85 7.48 -19.58
C TRP A 239 27.14 8.40 -20.76
N SER A 240 26.10 8.93 -21.41
CA SER A 240 26.28 9.87 -22.52
C SER A 240 26.91 11.19 -22.02
N ALA A 241 26.48 11.71 -20.87
CA ALA A 241 27.11 12.87 -20.25
C ALA A 241 28.59 12.62 -19.89
N TRP A 242 28.94 11.43 -19.39
CA TRP A 242 30.32 11.03 -19.11
C TRP A 242 31.16 10.88 -20.38
N TYR A 243 30.67 10.11 -21.35
CA TYR A 243 31.37 9.80 -22.60
C TYR A 243 31.63 11.05 -23.44
N PHE A 244 30.62 11.92 -23.57
CA PHE A 244 30.78 13.18 -24.30
C PHE A 244 31.39 14.29 -23.45
N GLY A 245 31.26 14.27 -22.12
CA GLY A 245 31.78 15.32 -21.24
C GLY A 245 33.27 15.19 -20.93
N ILE A 246 33.79 13.98 -20.73
CA ILE A 246 35.21 13.75 -20.40
C ILE A 246 36.11 13.95 -21.60
N ARG A 247 35.58 13.81 -22.82
CA ARG A 247 36.34 14.05 -24.05
C ARG A 247 36.81 15.51 -24.22
N TRP A 248 36.32 16.43 -23.39
CA TRP A 248 36.66 17.85 -23.39
C TRP A 248 37.39 18.32 -22.13
N LEU A 249 37.80 17.41 -21.24
CA LEU A 249 38.75 17.73 -20.18
C LEU A 249 40.17 17.66 -20.80
N PRO A 250 40.93 18.78 -20.80
CA PRO A 250 42.28 18.82 -21.36
C PRO A 250 43.26 17.91 -20.60
#